data_AF-A0A1F7FHB4-F1
#
_entry.id   AF-A0A1F7FHB4-F1
#
_cell.length_a   1.000
_cell.length_b   1.000
_cell.length_c   1.000
_cell.angle_alpha   90.00
_cell.angle_beta   90.00
_cell.angle_gamma   90.00
#
_symmetry.space_group_name_H-M   'P 1'
#
loop_
_entity.id
_entity.type
_entity.pdbx_description
1 polymer ?
#
loop_
_entity_poly.entity_id
_entity_poly.type
_entity_poly.pdbx_seq_one_letter_code
_entity_poly.pdbx_strand_id
1 'polypeptide(L)'
;MSKITACPACDGTSLRREERMEKLPVPYGPDAETKQYVYVCETCGFDIDDSDVNDVTTEKALEISRKESIIRMLNELESLGNSLAGMERALDLPQRTISRWKASNEVSSGGLALLRIIRTYPWIIDVADHRYEPMFAAQMLVHQAANVFGKYALSANMLVSAGIKYDATSSLSGFFFNADRPESRPGTVVQTEVVNEIA
;
A
#
# COMPACT_ATOMS: atom_id res chain seq x y z
N MET A 1 -28.19 -11.19 -17.23
CA MET A 1 -29.48 -10.85 -16.60
C MET A 1 -30.20 -12.11 -16.18
N SER A 2 -29.67 -12.75 -15.14
CA SER A 2 -30.44 -13.72 -14.37
C SER A 2 -31.61 -12.99 -13.72
N LYS A 3 -32.86 -13.27 -14.11
CA LYS A 3 -34.03 -12.71 -13.42
C LYS A 3 -34.22 -13.48 -12.14
N ILE A 4 -33.82 -12.88 -11.02
CA ILE A 4 -34.13 -13.40 -9.69
C ILE A 4 -35.64 -13.25 -9.48
N THR A 5 -36.35 -14.36 -9.41
CA THR A 5 -37.83 -14.39 -9.29
C THR A 5 -38.33 -14.89 -7.93
N ALA A 6 -37.45 -15.47 -7.11
CA ALA A 6 -37.78 -15.99 -5.79
C ALA A 6 -36.59 -15.84 -4.84
N CYS A 7 -36.89 -15.70 -3.55
CA CYS A 7 -35.89 -15.64 -2.50
C CYS A 7 -35.27 -17.03 -2.26
N PRO A 8 -33.93 -17.19 -2.34
CA PRO A 8 -33.27 -18.49 -2.15
C PRO A 8 -33.35 -19.01 -0.70
N ALA A 9 -33.68 -18.16 0.27
CA ALA A 9 -33.75 -18.54 1.68
C ALA A 9 -35.14 -19.01 2.15
N CYS A 10 -36.22 -18.57 1.49
CA CYS A 10 -37.58 -18.82 1.97
C CYS A 10 -38.62 -19.00 0.84
N ASP A 11 -38.18 -19.05 -0.41
CA ASP A 11 -39.00 -19.13 -1.63
C ASP A 11 -40.05 -18.01 -1.79
N GLY A 12 -39.92 -16.93 -1.03
CA GLY A 12 -40.79 -15.76 -1.11
C GLY A 12 -40.63 -15.05 -2.45
N THR A 13 -41.75 -14.64 -3.06
CA THR A 13 -41.76 -13.96 -4.37
C THR A 13 -41.75 -12.44 -4.26
N SER A 14 -41.89 -11.89 -3.05
CA SER A 14 -41.88 -10.46 -2.78
C SER A 14 -40.45 -9.98 -2.53
N LEU A 15 -39.84 -9.40 -3.55
CA LEU A 15 -38.47 -8.86 -3.52
C LEU A 15 -38.50 -7.35 -3.80
N ARG A 16 -37.84 -6.57 -2.96
CA ARG A 16 -37.64 -5.12 -3.14
C ARG A 16 -36.19 -4.84 -3.56
N ARG A 17 -35.99 -4.06 -4.61
CA ARG A 17 -34.65 -3.60 -4.99
C ARG A 17 -34.26 -2.36 -4.19
N GLU A 18 -33.07 -2.39 -3.60
CA GLU A 18 -32.43 -1.27 -2.93
C GLU A 18 -31.14 -0.87 -3.64
N GLU A 19 -30.83 0.42 -3.59
CA GLU A 19 -29.56 0.98 -4.06
C GLU A 19 -28.71 1.34 -2.84
N ARG A 20 -27.48 0.85 -2.81
CA ARG A 20 -26.50 1.15 -1.75
C ARG A 20 -25.28 1.78 -2.39
N MET A 21 -24.76 2.84 -1.75
CA MET A 21 -23.50 3.45 -2.16
C MET A 21 -22.35 2.79 -1.39
N GLU A 22 -21.34 2.34 -2.12
CA GLU A 22 -20.13 1.77 -1.55
C GLU A 22 -18.91 2.59 -1.98
N LYS A 23 -17.95 2.76 -1.06
CA LYS A 23 -16.67 3.42 -1.31
C LYS A 23 -15.54 2.40 -1.19
N LEU A 24 -14.78 2.24 -2.27
CA LEU A 24 -13.67 1.31 -2.35
C LEU A 24 -12.35 2.08 -2.39
N PRO A 25 -11.42 1.88 -1.45
CA PRO A 25 -10.16 2.60 -1.44
C PRO A 25 -9.28 2.15 -2.60
N VAL A 26 -8.69 3.11 -3.31
CA VAL A 26 -7.75 2.85 -4.41
C VAL A 26 -6.39 3.47 -4.10
N PRO A 27 -5.29 2.69 -4.13
CA PRO A 27 -3.96 3.22 -3.84
C PRO A 27 -3.60 4.42 -4.72
N TYR A 28 -3.29 5.55 -4.08
CA TYR A 28 -2.90 6.82 -4.73
C TYR A 28 -3.97 7.45 -5.64
N GLY A 29 -5.19 6.91 -5.66
CA GLY A 29 -6.36 7.45 -6.36
C GLY A 29 -7.39 8.01 -5.38
N PRO A 30 -8.45 8.67 -5.89
CA PRO A 30 -9.65 8.89 -5.10
C PRO A 30 -10.34 7.55 -4.79
N ASP A 31 -11.14 7.49 -3.73
CA ASP A 31 -11.98 6.31 -3.49
C ASP A 31 -12.91 6.10 -4.69
N ALA A 32 -13.03 4.85 -5.13
CA ALA A 32 -13.99 4.47 -6.16
C ALA A 32 -15.38 4.40 -5.53
N GLU A 33 -16.28 5.28 -5.94
CA GLU A 33 -17.66 5.28 -5.50
C GLU A 33 -18.51 4.47 -6.48
N THR A 34 -19.17 3.41 -5.98
CA THR A 34 -20.01 2.52 -6.80
C THR A 34 -21.42 2.38 -6.22
N LYS A 35 -22.37 2.12 -7.12
CA LYS A 35 -23.77 1.85 -6.80
C LYS A 35 -23.97 0.34 -6.82
N GLN A 36 -24.24 -0.24 -5.66
CA GLN A 36 -24.59 -1.64 -5.48
C GLN A 36 -26.11 -1.79 -5.49
N TYR A 37 -26.61 -2.83 -6.16
CA TYR A 37 -28.02 -3.16 -6.24
C TYR A 37 -28.28 -4.48 -5.50
N VAL A 38 -29.09 -4.42 -4.45
CA VAL A 38 -29.43 -5.57 -3.62
C VAL A 38 -30.94 -5.78 -3.66
N TYR A 39 -31.39 -7.01 -3.84
CA TYR A 39 -32.79 -7.38 -3.65
C TYR A 39 -33.00 -7.90 -2.23
N VAL A 40 -33.86 -7.23 -1.48
CA VAL A 40 -34.23 -7.62 -0.12
C VAL A 40 -35.57 -8.36 -0.19
N CYS A 41 -35.62 -9.58 0.36
CA CYS A 41 -36.87 -10.30 0.49
C CYS A 41 -37.76 -9.66 1.57
N GLU A 42 -38.98 -9.28 1.20
CA GLU A 42 -39.92 -8.67 2.16
C GLU A 42 -40.48 -9.67 3.18
N THR A 43 -40.38 -10.97 2.90
CA THR A 43 -40.90 -12.04 3.76
C THR A 43 -39.92 -12.43 4.87
N CYS A 44 -38.63 -12.53 4.56
CA CYS A 44 -37.61 -13.01 5.51
C CYS A 44 -36.45 -12.03 5.74
N GLY A 45 -36.40 -10.91 5.00
CA GLY A 45 -35.33 -9.91 5.11
C GLY A 45 -33.99 -10.34 4.50
N PHE A 46 -33.95 -11.42 3.72
CA PHE A 46 -32.70 -11.90 3.12
C PHE A 46 -32.25 -11.00 1.96
N ASP A 47 -30.97 -10.64 1.97
CA ASP A 47 -30.31 -9.82 0.94
C ASP A 47 -29.76 -10.71 -0.19
N ILE A 48 -30.14 -10.40 -1.43
CA ILE A 48 -29.69 -11.07 -2.64
C ILE A 48 -28.94 -10.05 -3.49
N ASP A 49 -27.68 -10.33 -3.77
CA ASP A 49 -26.84 -9.48 -4.62
C ASP A 49 -27.18 -9.62 -6.12
N ASP A 50 -27.21 -8.50 -6.85
CA ASP A 50 -27.30 -8.46 -8.32
C ASP A 50 -25.89 -8.47 -8.93
N SER A 51 -25.17 -9.58 -8.77
CA SER A 51 -23.73 -9.67 -9.08
C SER A 51 -23.40 -9.30 -10.53
N ASP A 52 -24.26 -9.63 -11.51
CA ASP A 52 -24.10 -9.23 -12.91
C ASP A 52 -23.93 -7.69 -13.07
N VAL A 53 -24.77 -6.91 -12.38
CA VAL A 53 -24.78 -5.44 -12.49
C VAL A 53 -23.73 -4.82 -11.56
N ASN A 54 -23.57 -5.41 -10.39
CA ASN A 54 -22.68 -4.93 -9.34
C ASN A 54 -21.21 -5.11 -9.71
N ASP A 55 -20.85 -6.22 -10.35
CA ASP A 55 -19.49 -6.44 -10.83
C ASP A 55 -19.10 -5.43 -11.91
N VAL A 56 -20.00 -5.17 -12.87
CA VAL A 56 -19.75 -4.21 -13.97
C VAL A 56 -19.62 -2.78 -13.46
N THR A 57 -20.49 -2.37 -12.54
CA THR A 57 -20.45 -1.02 -11.97
C THR A 57 -19.21 -0.82 -11.11
N THR A 58 -18.85 -1.83 -10.32
CA THR A 58 -17.65 -1.83 -9.48
C THR A 58 -16.37 -1.81 -10.30
N GLU A 59 -16.25 -2.66 -11.31
CA GLU A 59 -15.06 -2.71 -12.18
C GLU A 59 -14.84 -1.37 -12.88
N LYS A 60 -15.92 -0.76 -13.39
CA LYS A 60 -15.84 0.56 -14.04
C LYS A 60 -15.42 1.66 -13.07
N ALA A 61 -15.96 1.67 -11.86
CA ALA A 61 -15.59 2.67 -10.84
C ALA A 61 -14.11 2.53 -10.44
N LEU A 62 -13.65 1.28 -10.24
CA LEU A 62 -12.24 0.98 -9.96
C LEU A 62 -11.32 1.36 -11.13
N GLU A 63 -11.76 1.14 -12.37
CA GLU A 63 -10.98 1.52 -13.55
C GLU A 63 -10.79 3.03 -13.63
N ILE A 64 -11.85 3.82 -13.42
CA ILE A 64 -11.78 5.29 -13.43
C ILE A 64 -10.81 5.79 -12.37
N SER A 65 -10.98 5.33 -11.12
CA SER A 65 -10.10 5.75 -10.03
C SER A 65 -8.64 5.30 -10.27
N ARG A 66 -8.43 4.09 -10.81
CA ARG A 66 -7.09 3.61 -11.19
C ARG A 66 -6.44 4.54 -12.22
N LYS A 67 -7.17 4.95 -13.27
CA LYS A 67 -6.66 5.87 -14.29
C LYS A 67 -6.26 7.22 -13.69
N GLU A 68 -7.06 7.73 -12.76
CA GLU A 68 -6.73 8.98 -12.06
C GLU A 68 -5.51 8.84 -11.14
N SER A 69 -5.34 7.69 -10.49
CA SER A 69 -4.17 7.45 -9.63
C SER A 69 -2.85 7.56 -10.40
N ILE A 70 -2.81 7.17 -11.69
CA ILE A 70 -1.61 7.30 -12.54
C ILE A 70 -1.19 8.77 -12.64
N ILE A 71 -2.12 9.67 -12.97
CA ILE A 71 -1.83 11.11 -13.11
C ILE A 71 -1.35 11.68 -11.78
N ARG A 72 -2.06 11.35 -10.68
CA ARG A 72 -1.73 11.84 -9.34
C ARG A 72 -0.33 11.42 -8.92
N MET A 73 0.04 10.15 -9.14
CA MET A 73 1.38 9.64 -8.83
C MET A 73 2.46 10.38 -9.62
N LEU A 74 2.26 10.58 -10.93
CA LEU A 74 3.23 11.26 -11.80
C LEU A 74 3.40 12.73 -11.44
N ASN A 75 2.30 13.45 -11.22
CA ASN A 75 2.34 14.85 -10.82
C ASN A 75 3.05 15.03 -9.47
N GLU A 76 2.85 14.12 -8.52
CA GLU A 76 3.59 14.18 -7.26
C GLU A 76 5.09 13.97 -7.48
N LEU A 77 5.48 12.96 -8.27
CA LEU A 77 6.90 12.70 -8.53
C LEU A 77 7.59 13.91 -9.19
N GLU A 78 6.90 14.60 -10.10
CA GLU A 78 7.37 15.86 -10.67
C GLU A 78 7.47 16.97 -9.63
N SER A 79 6.52 17.08 -8.70
CA SER A 79 6.59 18.05 -7.60
C SER A 79 7.77 17.81 -6.65
N LEU A 80 8.25 16.57 -6.58
CA LEU A 80 9.47 16.19 -5.86
C LEU A 80 10.76 16.48 -6.66
N GLY A 81 10.66 17.10 -7.84
CA GLY A 81 11.80 17.46 -8.70
C GLY A 81 12.15 16.42 -9.76
N ASN A 82 11.40 15.32 -9.87
CA ASN A 82 11.68 14.26 -10.85
C ASN A 82 11.00 14.57 -12.18
N SER A 83 11.75 15.10 -13.15
CA SER A 83 11.22 15.28 -14.51
C SER A 83 10.88 13.93 -15.17
N LEU A 84 9.85 13.90 -16.03
CA LEU A 84 9.45 12.65 -16.73
C LEU A 84 10.62 12.03 -17.52
N ALA A 85 11.35 12.85 -18.27
CA ALA A 85 12.53 12.40 -19.02
C ALA A 85 13.69 11.96 -18.11
N GLY A 86 13.81 12.57 -16.92
CA GLY A 86 14.77 12.13 -15.90
C GLY A 86 14.43 10.75 -15.37
N MET A 87 13.18 10.52 -15.01
CA MET A 87 12.69 9.20 -14.56
C MET A 87 12.83 8.14 -15.65
N GLU A 88 12.51 8.47 -16.91
CA GLU A 88 12.68 7.54 -18.03
C GLU A 88 14.15 7.12 -18.19
N ARG A 89 15.10 8.05 -18.09
CA ARG A 89 16.53 7.73 -18.14
C ARG A 89 17.02 6.93 -16.94
N ALA A 90 16.63 7.33 -15.73
CA ALA A 90 17.07 6.68 -14.50
C ALA A 90 16.58 5.22 -14.44
N LEU A 91 15.34 4.98 -14.84
CA LEU A 91 14.70 3.65 -14.81
C LEU A 91 14.97 2.81 -16.08
N ASP A 92 15.82 3.29 -16.99
CA ASP A 92 16.10 2.66 -18.29
C ASP A 92 14.83 2.32 -19.10
N LEU A 93 13.85 3.22 -19.05
CA LEU A 93 12.62 3.11 -19.83
C LEU A 93 12.81 3.74 -21.21
N PRO A 94 12.15 3.20 -22.25
CA PRO A 94 12.15 3.85 -23.57
C PRO A 94 11.63 5.29 -23.46
N GLN A 95 12.22 6.19 -24.25
CA GLN A 95 11.80 7.59 -24.27
C GLN A 95 10.30 7.73 -24.53
N ARG A 96 9.69 8.71 -23.87
CA ARG A 96 8.25 9.02 -23.91
C ARG A 96 7.34 7.95 -23.32
N THR A 97 7.87 6.93 -22.63
CA THR A 97 7.03 5.92 -21.98
C THR A 97 6.18 6.52 -20.85
N ILE A 98 6.81 7.23 -19.92
CA ILE A 98 6.08 7.87 -18.80
C ILE A 98 5.23 9.03 -19.33
N SER A 99 5.76 9.77 -20.32
CA SER A 99 5.01 10.84 -20.98
C SER A 99 3.73 10.32 -21.63
N ARG A 100 3.78 9.14 -22.26
CA ARG A 100 2.60 8.46 -22.82
C ARG A 100 1.63 8.05 -21.73
N TRP A 101 2.10 7.43 -20.64
CA TRP A 101 1.24 7.05 -19.52
C TRP A 101 0.48 8.24 -18.93
N LYS A 102 1.14 9.39 -18.80
CA LYS A 102 0.52 10.64 -18.32
C LYS A 102 -0.55 11.16 -19.28
N ALA A 103 -0.34 11.00 -20.60
CA ALA A 103 -1.26 11.50 -21.61
C ALA A 103 -2.46 10.57 -21.84
N SER A 104 -2.26 9.26 -21.81
CA SER A 104 -3.32 8.27 -22.08
C SER A 104 -4.05 7.79 -20.81
N ASN A 105 -3.47 8.01 -19.63
CA ASN A 105 -3.89 7.38 -18.37
C ASN A 105 -3.93 5.85 -18.46
N GLU A 106 -3.11 5.28 -19.34
CA GLU A 106 -3.05 3.86 -19.59
C GLU A 106 -1.62 3.36 -19.38
N VAL A 107 -1.52 2.33 -18.56
CA VAL A 107 -0.26 1.69 -18.20
C VAL A 107 -0.49 0.20 -18.09
N SER A 108 0.53 -0.60 -18.42
CA SER A 108 0.48 -2.04 -18.14
C SER A 108 0.47 -2.30 -16.63
N SER A 109 0.00 -3.47 -16.21
CA SER A 109 0.01 -3.84 -14.78
C SER A 109 1.40 -3.74 -14.15
N GLY A 110 2.45 -4.10 -14.90
CA GLY A 110 3.84 -3.94 -14.46
C GLY A 110 4.26 -2.48 -14.31
N GLY A 111 3.87 -1.61 -15.26
CA GLY A 111 4.14 -0.18 -15.15
C GLY A 111 3.37 0.48 -14.00
N LEU A 112 2.13 0.04 -13.73
CA LEU A 112 1.38 0.51 -12.56
C LEU A 112 2.06 0.11 -11.25
N ALA A 113 2.55 -1.13 -11.16
CA ALA A 113 3.31 -1.60 -10.01
C ALA A 113 4.58 -0.77 -9.80
N LEU A 114 5.33 -0.50 -10.89
CA LEU A 114 6.49 0.38 -10.85
C LEU A 114 6.15 1.78 -10.34
N LEU A 115 5.10 2.42 -10.89
CA LEU A 115 4.65 3.74 -10.45
C LEU A 115 4.31 3.77 -8.96
N ARG A 116 3.61 2.73 -8.46
CA ARG A 116 3.30 2.60 -7.04
C ARG A 116 4.57 2.48 -6.20
N ILE A 117 5.55 1.71 -6.64
CA ILE A 117 6.83 1.54 -5.92
C ILE A 117 7.57 2.88 -5.86
N ILE A 118 7.81 3.53 -7.00
CA ILE A 118 8.57 4.79 -7.02
C ILE A 118 7.81 5.94 -6.35
N ARG A 119 6.47 5.93 -6.36
CA ARG A 119 5.68 6.89 -5.58
C ARG A 119 5.83 6.65 -4.07
N THR A 120 5.89 5.39 -3.65
CA THR A 120 6.06 5.02 -2.23
C THR A 120 7.47 5.36 -1.75
N TYR A 121 8.47 5.10 -2.59
CA TYR A 121 9.88 5.28 -2.28
C TYR A 121 10.60 6.10 -3.38
N PRO A 122 10.39 7.43 -3.44
CA PRO A 122 10.92 8.27 -4.53
C PRO A 122 12.45 8.21 -4.68
N TRP A 123 13.18 8.00 -3.59
CA TRP A 123 14.64 7.87 -3.56
C TRP A 123 15.16 6.68 -4.39
N ILE A 124 14.30 5.72 -4.76
CA ILE A 124 14.69 4.64 -5.68
C ILE A 124 15.08 5.20 -7.06
N ILE A 125 14.53 6.36 -7.45
CA ILE A 125 14.92 7.03 -8.70
C ILE A 125 16.41 7.42 -8.66
N ASP A 126 16.91 7.91 -7.53
CA ASP A 126 18.33 8.25 -7.37
C ASP A 126 19.20 7.00 -7.45
N VAL A 127 18.75 5.89 -6.84
CA VAL A 127 19.45 4.60 -6.92
C VAL A 127 19.51 4.08 -8.35
N ALA A 128 18.41 4.25 -9.10
CA ALA A 128 18.33 3.86 -10.50
C ALA A 128 19.25 4.73 -11.38
N ASP A 129 19.34 6.04 -11.13
CA ASP A 129 20.28 6.95 -11.81
C ASP A 129 21.75 6.56 -11.55
N HIS A 130 22.03 5.97 -10.39
CA HIS A 130 23.33 5.37 -10.04
C HIS A 130 23.45 3.89 -10.45
N ARG A 131 22.62 3.43 -11.41
CA ARG A 131 22.65 2.08 -12.01
C ARG A 131 22.56 0.95 -10.98
N TYR A 132 21.84 1.18 -9.89
CA TYR A 132 21.63 0.18 -8.84
C TYR A 132 22.93 -0.30 -8.20
N GLU A 133 23.93 0.59 -8.10
CA GLU A 133 25.21 0.29 -7.43
C GLU A 133 24.95 -0.12 -5.96
N PRO A 134 25.40 -1.32 -5.52
CA PRO A 134 25.00 -1.85 -4.22
C PRO A 134 25.37 -0.97 -3.03
N MET A 135 26.54 -0.32 -3.07
CA MET A 135 27.00 0.54 -1.98
C MET A 135 26.15 1.80 -1.90
N PHE A 136 25.91 2.48 -3.02
CA PHE A 136 25.03 3.65 -3.11
C PHE A 136 23.61 3.32 -2.67
N ALA A 137 23.05 2.18 -3.11
CA ALA A 137 21.72 1.75 -2.71
C ALA A 137 21.61 1.54 -1.19
N ALA A 138 22.60 0.90 -0.58
CA ALA A 138 22.66 0.71 0.86
C ALA A 138 22.81 2.05 1.61
N GLN A 139 23.67 2.95 1.13
CA GLN A 139 23.84 4.28 1.70
C GLN A 139 22.54 5.10 1.64
N MET A 140 21.86 5.07 0.49
CA MET A 140 20.59 5.76 0.32
C MET A 140 19.51 5.19 1.26
N LEU A 141 19.43 3.87 1.40
CA LEU A 141 18.51 3.22 2.33
C LEU A 141 18.77 3.66 3.77
N VAL A 142 20.03 3.63 4.23
CA VAL A 142 20.40 4.07 5.59
C VAL A 142 20.06 5.55 5.80
N HIS A 143 20.36 6.40 4.82
CA HIS A 143 20.02 7.82 4.89
C HIS A 143 18.51 8.06 5.01
N GLN A 144 17.70 7.37 4.21
CA GLN A 144 16.24 7.49 4.26
C GLN A 144 15.65 6.88 5.54
N ALA A 145 16.19 5.76 6.01
CA ALA A 145 15.81 5.17 7.29
C ALA A 145 16.10 6.13 8.46
N ALA A 146 17.26 6.80 8.46
CA ALA A 146 17.59 7.82 9.46
C ALA A 146 16.63 9.01 9.40
N ASN A 147 16.25 9.48 8.21
CA ASN A 147 15.28 10.56 8.03
C ASN A 147 13.89 10.18 8.54
N VAL A 148 13.43 8.96 8.23
CA VAL A 148 12.16 8.42 8.71
C VAL A 148 12.21 8.31 10.24
N PHE A 149 13.26 7.72 10.79
CA PHE A 149 13.46 7.59 12.22
C PHE A 149 13.45 8.96 12.91
N GLY A 150 14.21 9.93 12.41
CA GLY A 150 14.25 11.28 12.97
C GLY A 150 12.86 11.95 12.97
N LYS A 151 12.09 11.83 11.89
CA LYS A 151 10.73 12.37 11.81
C LYS A 151 9.78 11.75 12.86
N TYR A 152 9.85 10.45 13.07
CA TYR A 152 8.94 9.74 14.00
C TYR A 152 9.43 9.74 15.46
N ALA A 153 10.73 9.64 15.69
CA ALA A 153 11.33 9.70 17.03
C ALA A 153 11.29 11.10 17.65
N LEU A 154 11.19 12.17 16.84
CA LEU A 154 10.97 13.53 17.36
C LEU A 154 9.49 13.86 17.56
N SER A 155 8.57 13.15 16.88
CA SER A 155 7.12 13.39 17.00
C SER A 155 6.45 12.53 18.07
N ALA A 156 7.06 11.41 18.46
CA ALA A 156 6.72 10.68 19.67
C ALA A 156 7.80 10.96 20.73
N ASN A 157 7.42 11.24 21.97
CA ASN A 157 8.31 11.11 23.15
C ASN A 157 8.68 9.63 23.36
N MET A 158 9.27 8.99 22.35
CA MET A 158 9.64 7.59 22.35
C MET A 158 11.16 7.56 22.54
N LEU A 159 11.58 7.23 23.76
CA LEU A 159 12.97 6.90 24.06
C LEU A 159 13.30 5.57 23.37
N VAL A 160 13.65 5.65 22.09
CA VAL A 160 14.20 4.51 21.37
C VAL A 160 15.72 4.58 21.51
N SER A 161 16.29 3.76 22.39
CA SER A 161 17.73 3.52 22.42
C SER A 161 18.11 2.62 21.25
N ALA A 162 18.39 3.22 20.09
CA ALA A 162 19.02 2.51 18.98
C ALA A 162 20.52 2.40 19.26
N GLY A 163 21.01 1.19 19.54
CA GLY A 163 22.43 0.90 19.72
C GLY A 163 22.93 -0.01 18.59
N ILE A 164 24.05 0.35 17.97
CA ILE A 164 24.77 -0.53 17.04
C ILE A 164 25.82 -1.27 17.88
N LYS A 165 25.65 -2.59 18.06
CA LYS A 165 26.73 -3.44 18.58
C LYS A 165 27.58 -3.93 17.42
N TYR A 166 28.83 -3.50 17.38
CA TYR A 166 29.85 -4.09 16.53
C TYR A 166 30.46 -5.29 17.26
N ASP A 167 30.17 -6.51 16.80
CA ASP A 167 30.92 -7.69 17.24
C ASP A 167 32.15 -7.84 16.33
N ALA A 168 33.34 -7.58 16.87
CA ALA A 168 34.58 -7.64 16.10
C ALA A 168 35.01 -9.09 15.74
N THR A 169 34.26 -10.10 16.17
CA THR A 169 34.62 -11.52 16.02
C THR A 169 33.73 -12.31 15.07
N SER A 170 32.61 -11.74 14.60
CA SER A 170 31.74 -12.36 13.61
C SER A 170 31.31 -11.33 12.55
N SER A 171 31.27 -11.73 11.27
CA SER A 171 30.88 -10.85 10.16
C SER A 171 29.38 -10.49 10.13
N LEU A 172 28.66 -10.74 11.23
CA LEU A 172 27.23 -10.50 11.37
C LEU A 172 27.01 -9.26 12.24
N SER A 173 26.65 -8.15 11.60
CA SER A 173 26.09 -6.99 12.30
C SER A 173 24.59 -7.20 12.45
N GLY A 174 24.15 -7.48 13.68
CA GLY A 174 22.73 -7.56 14.03
C GLY A 174 22.17 -6.20 14.44
N PHE A 175 21.11 -5.74 13.77
CA PHE A 175 20.28 -4.64 14.27
C PHE A 175 19.33 -5.18 15.34
N PHE A 176 19.44 -4.67 16.57
CA PHE A 176 18.53 -5.00 17.66
C PHE A 176 17.64 -3.80 17.99
N PHE A 177 16.34 -4.05 18.11
CA PHE A 177 15.38 -3.09 18.64
C PHE A 177 14.99 -3.51 20.06
N ASN A 178 15.42 -2.76 21.06
CA ASN A 178 14.79 -2.80 22.38
C ASN A 178 13.74 -1.69 22.43
N ALA A 179 12.48 -2.07 22.35
CA ALA A 179 11.39 -1.18 22.70
C ALA A 179 11.17 -1.30 24.21
N ASP A 180 11.70 -0.35 24.98
CA ASP A 180 11.34 -0.25 26.39
C ASP A 180 9.85 0.07 26.48
N ARG A 181 9.07 -0.94 26.87
CA ARG A 181 7.66 -0.76 27.22
C ARG A 181 7.65 0.07 28.50
N PRO A 182 6.89 1.18 28.59
CA PRO A 182 6.82 1.95 29.82
C PRO A 182 6.35 1.04 30.96
N GLU A 183 7.20 0.92 31.99
CA GLU A 183 6.97 0.08 33.16
C GLU A 183 5.58 0.37 33.76
N SER A 184 4.71 -0.63 33.75
CA SER A 184 3.50 -0.60 34.55
C SER A 184 3.80 -1.16 35.94
N ARG A 185 4.14 -0.25 36.86
CA ARG A 185 4.11 -0.37 38.34
C ARG A 185 4.92 -1.52 39.00
N PRO A 186 5.46 -1.28 40.22
CA PRO A 186 6.35 -2.23 40.86
C PRO A 186 5.57 -3.45 41.38
N GLY A 187 6.01 -4.64 41.01
CA GLY A 187 5.63 -5.88 41.70
C GLY A 187 5.17 -7.02 40.80
N THR A 188 6.04 -7.55 39.94
CA THR A 188 6.01 -8.99 39.61
C THR A 188 7.39 -9.43 39.13
N VAL A 189 8.13 -10.11 40.01
CA VAL A 189 9.37 -10.81 39.64
C VAL A 189 8.95 -12.07 38.88
N VAL A 190 9.26 -12.14 37.58
CA VAL A 190 9.24 -13.42 36.84
C VAL A 190 10.70 -13.81 36.63
N GLN A 191 11.19 -14.71 37.49
CA GLN A 191 12.44 -15.42 37.24
C GLN A 191 12.30 -16.21 35.94
N THR A 192 13.18 -15.96 34.98
CA THR A 192 13.41 -16.86 33.86
C THR A 192 14.73 -17.55 34.10
N GLU A 193 14.67 -18.83 34.46
CA GLU A 193 15.83 -19.70 34.58
C GLU A 193 16.48 -19.87 33.20
N VAL A 194 17.80 -19.65 33.18
CA VAL A 194 18.67 -19.98 32.06
C VAL A 194 18.89 -21.49 32.08
N VAL A 195 18.35 -22.20 31.08
CA VAL A 195 18.82 -23.55 30.78
C VAL A 195 19.74 -23.45 29.57
N ASN A 196 21.04 -23.34 29.87
CA ASN A 196 22.10 -23.71 28.94
C ASN A 196 22.12 -25.23 28.86
N GLU A 197 22.09 -25.79 27.66
CA GLU A 197 22.79 -27.05 27.41
C GLU A 197 23.28 -27.09 25.96
N ILE A 198 24.60 -27.03 25.85
CA ILE A 198 25.39 -27.43 24.69
C ILE A 198 25.74 -28.90 24.92
N ALA A 199 25.48 -29.74 23.92
CA ALA A 199 26.33 -30.87 23.54
C ALA A 199 26.21 -31.07 22.02
#